data_AF-A0AA37NR24-F1
#
_entry.id   AF-A0AA37NR24-F1
#
_cell.length_a   1.000
_cell.length_b   1.000
_cell.length_c   1.000
_cell.angle_alpha   90.00
_cell.angle_beta   90.00
_cell.angle_gamma   90.00
#
_symmetry.space_group_name_H-M   'P 1'
#
loop_
_entity.id
_entity.type
_entity.pdbx_description
1 polymer ?
#
loop_
_entity_poly.entity_id
_entity_poly.type
_entity_poly.pdbx_seq_one_letter_code
_entity_poly.pdbx_strand_id
1 'polypeptide(L)'
;MIRSIRHKGLRALHQRGDTAGVRADHVARLRRLLASLGVAQVPADMDRPGNRLHPLKGKLAGHWSVSVSGNWRVTFASTAPTCSWSITSTITEQEAFMAMHNPPHPGEALREDVLPAAQLSVSGLARHIGYSRGQLSTVLNGRAAISADLAHRLELAGLGNARQYLAEQAAYDLWQAEHREHPRIARLQLA
;
A
#
# COMPACT_ATOMS: atom_id res chain seq x y z
N MET A 1 -7.94 -5.17 0.12
CA MET A 1 -8.14 -4.89 -1.32
C MET A 1 -9.26 -3.89 -1.55
N ILE A 2 -9.07 -2.97 -2.50
CA ILE A 2 -10.08 -1.96 -2.86
C ILE A 2 -11.15 -2.59 -3.75
N ARG A 3 -12.41 -2.54 -3.29
CA ARG A 3 -13.59 -3.01 -4.04
C ARG A 3 -14.19 -1.94 -4.94
N SER A 4 -14.25 -0.70 -4.45
CA SER A 4 -14.81 0.41 -5.22
C SER A 4 -14.23 1.75 -4.77
N ILE A 5 -14.22 2.72 -5.68
CA ILE A 5 -13.80 4.11 -5.38
C ILE A 5 -14.91 5.05 -5.84
N ARG A 6 -15.55 5.76 -4.90
CA ARG A 6 -16.63 6.72 -5.19
C ARG A 6 -16.12 7.96 -5.94
N HIS A 7 -14.95 8.47 -5.55
CA HIS A 7 -14.38 9.67 -6.14
C HIS A 7 -13.82 9.39 -7.54
N LYS A 8 -14.34 10.07 -8.57
CA LYS A 8 -13.98 9.82 -9.99
C LYS A 8 -12.48 10.00 -10.27
N GLY A 9 -11.87 11.08 -9.78
CA GLY A 9 -10.42 11.34 -9.94
C GLY A 9 -9.54 10.27 -9.28
N LEU A 10 -9.76 9.94 -8.00
CA LEU A 10 -9.07 8.82 -7.33
C LEU A 10 -9.27 7.48 -8.03
N ARG A 11 -10.46 7.21 -8.59
CA ARG A 11 -10.72 6.00 -9.38
C ARG A 11 -9.86 5.96 -10.65
N ALA A 12 -9.81 7.07 -11.39
CA ALA A 12 -8.98 7.22 -12.58
C ALA A 12 -7.48 7.07 -12.26
N LEU A 13 -7.02 7.72 -11.20
CA LEU A 13 -5.65 7.64 -10.71
C LEU A 13 -5.26 6.21 -10.35
N HIS A 14 -6.15 5.49 -9.66
CA HIS A 14 -5.93 4.10 -9.27
C HIS A 14 -5.92 3.15 -10.47
N GLN A 15 -6.92 3.23 -11.36
CA GLN A 15 -7.12 2.25 -12.43
C GLN A 15 -6.23 2.47 -13.65
N ARG A 16 -5.87 3.72 -13.94
CA ARG A 16 -5.20 4.09 -15.20
C ARG A 16 -3.96 4.95 -15.00
N GLY A 17 -3.64 5.32 -13.76
CA GLY A 17 -2.59 6.30 -13.49
C GLY A 17 -2.95 7.74 -13.89
N ASP A 18 -4.19 7.98 -14.31
CA ASP A 18 -4.68 9.26 -14.79
C ASP A 18 -4.81 10.28 -13.65
N THR A 19 -4.09 11.39 -13.76
CA THR A 19 -4.02 12.43 -12.73
C THR A 19 -5.13 13.47 -12.85
N ALA A 20 -5.95 13.41 -13.90
CA ALA A 20 -7.06 14.34 -14.09
C ALA A 20 -8.08 14.22 -12.94
N GLY A 21 -8.52 15.38 -12.43
CA GLY A 21 -9.49 15.42 -11.33
C GLY A 21 -8.89 15.15 -9.93
N VAL A 22 -7.56 15.20 -9.80
CA VAL A 22 -6.83 15.23 -8.53
C VAL A 22 -5.90 16.43 -8.52
N ARG A 23 -5.72 17.06 -7.35
CA ARG A 23 -4.77 18.19 -7.21
C ARG A 23 -3.34 17.71 -7.41
N ALA A 24 -2.59 18.37 -8.29
CA ALA A 24 -1.24 17.97 -8.70
C ALA A 24 -0.31 17.68 -7.50
N ASP A 25 -0.26 18.59 -6.53
CA ASP A 25 0.59 18.46 -5.33
C ASP A 25 0.29 17.22 -4.48
N HIS A 26 -0.92 16.64 -4.60
CA HIS A 26 -1.33 15.48 -3.83
C HIS A 26 -1.14 14.16 -4.56
N VAL A 27 -0.83 14.18 -5.86
CA VAL A 27 -0.80 12.98 -6.70
C VAL A 27 0.14 11.92 -6.12
N ALA A 28 1.39 12.30 -5.80
CA ALA A 28 2.37 11.36 -5.27
C ALA A 28 1.92 10.72 -3.95
N ARG A 29 1.43 11.53 -3.00
CA ARG A 29 0.89 11.06 -1.71
C ARG A 29 -0.32 10.17 -1.89
N LEU A 30 -1.26 10.54 -2.77
CA LEU A 30 -2.47 9.76 -3.03
C LEU A 30 -2.16 8.43 -3.69
N ARG A 31 -1.18 8.36 -4.60
CA ARG A 31 -0.73 7.09 -5.19
C ARG A 31 -0.24 6.14 -4.10
N ARG A 32 0.59 6.60 -3.17
CA ARG A 32 1.13 5.77 -2.07
C ARG A 32 0.05 5.32 -1.10
N LEU A 33 -0.92 6.19 -0.77
CA LEU A 33 -2.09 5.81 0.03
C LEU A 33 -2.99 4.79 -0.67
N LEU A 34 -3.25 4.97 -1.98
CA LEU A 34 -4.07 4.06 -2.78
C LEU A 34 -3.40 2.69 -2.94
N ALA A 35 -2.07 2.64 -3.12
CA ALA A 35 -1.32 1.38 -3.17
C ALA A 35 -1.48 0.59 -1.87
N SER A 36 -1.35 1.30 -0.74
CA SER A 36 -1.53 0.73 0.59
C SER A 36 -2.93 0.20 0.83
N LEU A 37 -3.96 1.02 0.55
CA LEU A 37 -5.36 0.60 0.64
C LEU A 37 -5.67 -0.57 -0.30
N GLY A 38 -4.99 -0.62 -1.45
CA GLY A 38 -5.08 -1.69 -2.44
C GLY A 38 -4.73 -3.06 -1.89
N VAL A 39 -3.84 -3.14 -0.90
CA VAL A 39 -3.40 -4.41 -0.31
C VAL A 39 -3.81 -4.61 1.15
N ALA A 40 -4.27 -3.55 1.83
CA ALA A 40 -4.75 -3.60 3.22
C ALA A 40 -5.89 -4.62 3.40
N GLN A 41 -5.82 -5.40 4.47
CA GLN A 41 -6.82 -6.39 4.87
C GLN A 41 -7.74 -5.83 5.96
N VAL A 42 -7.18 -5.04 6.88
CA VAL A 42 -7.92 -4.37 7.95
C VAL A 42 -7.56 -2.87 7.98
N PRO A 43 -8.43 -2.00 8.53
CA PRO A 43 -8.13 -0.57 8.63
C PRO A 43 -6.83 -0.26 9.37
N ALA A 44 -6.48 -1.08 10.37
CA ALA A 44 -5.25 -0.93 11.15
C ALA A 44 -3.96 -1.09 10.32
N ASP A 45 -4.01 -1.77 9.16
CA ASP A 45 -2.86 -1.87 8.25
C ASP A 45 -2.42 -0.51 7.70
N MET A 46 -3.32 0.47 7.73
CA MET A 46 -3.04 1.85 7.32
C MET A 46 -2.39 2.68 8.44
N ASP A 47 -2.18 2.12 9.65
CA ASP A 47 -1.59 2.83 10.77
C ASP A 47 -0.06 2.90 10.67
N ARG A 48 0.42 3.93 9.98
CA ARG A 48 1.85 4.26 9.89
C ARG A 48 2.05 5.76 10.08
N PRO A 49 3.24 6.19 10.54
CA PRO A 49 3.55 7.61 10.71
C PRO A 49 3.14 8.45 9.50
N GLY A 50 2.48 9.58 9.76
CA GLY A 50 1.98 10.50 8.74
C GLY A 50 0.56 10.22 8.27
N ASN A 51 0.05 9.00 8.40
CA ASN A 51 -1.32 8.68 8.00
C ASN A 51 -2.37 9.25 8.95
N ARG A 52 -2.06 9.42 10.24
CA ARG A 52 -3.00 9.92 11.26
C ARG A 52 -4.35 9.19 11.20
N LEU A 53 -4.28 7.86 11.11
CA LEU A 53 -5.46 7.01 10.98
C LEU A 53 -6.39 7.24 12.17
N HIS A 54 -7.67 7.45 11.90
CA HIS A 54 -8.69 7.51 12.95
C HIS A 54 -10.06 7.08 12.42
N PRO A 55 -10.89 6.45 13.27
CA PRO A 55 -12.27 6.14 12.93
C PRO A 55 -13.12 7.42 12.89
N LEU A 56 -14.09 7.45 11.99
CA LEU A 56 -15.09 8.51 11.91
C LEU A 56 -16.31 8.19 12.77
N LYS A 57 -17.05 9.23 13.17
CA LYS A 57 -18.20 9.15 14.07
C LYS A 57 -19.49 9.61 13.38
N GLY A 58 -20.63 9.36 14.03
CA GLY A 58 -21.95 9.79 13.56
C GLY A 58 -22.38 9.06 12.29
N LYS A 59 -22.85 9.80 11.27
CA LYS A 59 -23.33 9.23 9.99
C LYS A 59 -22.26 8.45 9.20
N LEU A 60 -20.98 8.64 9.54
CA LEU A 60 -19.84 7.95 8.94
C LEU A 60 -19.23 6.91 9.89
N ALA A 61 -19.95 6.47 10.94
CA ALA A 61 -19.51 5.36 11.76
C ALA A 61 -19.18 4.13 10.88
N GLY A 62 -18.08 3.44 11.21
CA GLY A 62 -17.52 2.36 10.39
C GLY A 62 -16.60 2.81 9.26
N HIS A 63 -16.51 4.12 8.99
CA HIS A 63 -15.49 4.67 8.10
C HIS A 63 -14.26 5.10 8.89
N TRP A 64 -13.15 5.16 8.18
CA TRP A 64 -11.83 5.55 8.64
C TRP A 64 -11.32 6.68 7.76
N SER A 65 -10.39 7.45 8.29
CA SER A 65 -9.80 8.60 7.63
C SER A 65 -8.29 8.58 7.76
N VAL A 66 -7.61 8.82 6.64
CA VAL A 66 -6.16 9.06 6.59
C VAL A 66 -5.86 10.43 6.00
N SER A 67 -4.81 11.06 6.52
CA SER A 67 -4.35 12.39 6.11
C SER A 67 -3.59 12.35 4.79
N VAL A 68 -3.97 13.25 3.87
CA VAL A 68 -3.24 13.53 2.64
C VAL A 68 -2.29 14.70 2.87
N SER A 69 -2.84 15.90 3.11
CA SER A 69 -2.11 17.13 3.42
C SER A 69 -3.08 18.17 4.01
N GLY A 70 -2.67 18.93 5.02
CA GLY A 70 -3.51 19.96 5.64
C GLY A 70 -4.89 19.42 6.05
N ASN A 71 -5.95 19.92 5.40
CA ASN A 71 -7.35 19.49 5.63
C ASN A 71 -7.82 18.35 4.70
N TRP A 72 -7.00 17.92 3.76
CA TRP A 72 -7.36 16.88 2.79
C TRP A 72 -7.26 15.49 3.42
N ARG A 73 -8.31 14.69 3.24
CA ARG A 73 -8.44 13.33 3.78
C ARG A 73 -8.88 12.37 2.69
N VAL A 74 -8.38 11.13 2.76
CA VAL A 74 -9.01 9.99 2.10
C VAL A 74 -9.82 9.27 3.17
N THR A 75 -11.11 9.09 2.91
CA THR A 75 -12.00 8.31 3.77
C THR A 75 -12.31 6.99 3.10
N PHE A 76 -12.35 5.92 3.89
CA PHE A 76 -12.60 4.57 3.41
C PHE A 76 -13.33 3.78 4.48
N ALA A 77 -13.98 2.69 4.10
CA ALA A 77 -14.55 1.73 5.05
C ALA A 77 -14.10 0.34 4.64
N SER A 78 -13.82 -0.51 5.63
CA SER A 78 -13.75 -1.95 5.42
C SER A 78 -15.14 -2.52 5.65
N THR A 79 -15.73 -3.13 4.64
CA THR A 79 -16.77 -4.13 4.88
C THR A 79 -16.06 -5.28 5.57
N ALA A 80 -16.16 -5.37 6.90
CA ALA A 80 -15.50 -6.44 7.66
C ALA A 80 -15.81 -7.79 6.99
N PRO A 81 -14.83 -8.70 6.91
CA PRO A 81 -15.16 -10.07 6.59
C PRO A 81 -15.87 -10.64 7.82
N THR A 82 -17.20 -10.76 7.79
CA THR A 82 -17.82 -11.95 8.34
C THR A 82 -17.44 -13.12 7.44
N CYS A 83 -16.15 -13.47 7.41
CA CYS A 83 -15.67 -14.66 6.72
C CYS A 83 -15.18 -15.62 7.79
N SER A 84 -16.13 -16.21 8.52
CA SER A 84 -15.93 -17.58 9.00
C SER A 84 -15.93 -18.46 7.76
N TRP A 85 -14.75 -18.68 7.16
CA TRP A 85 -14.62 -19.67 6.12
C TRP A 85 -14.83 -21.04 6.79
N SER A 86 -16.03 -21.62 6.66
CA SER A 86 -16.17 -23.07 6.75
C SER A 86 -15.70 -23.64 5.41
N ILE A 87 -14.74 -24.56 5.45
CA ILE A 87 -14.29 -25.31 4.27
C ILE A 87 -15.44 -26.24 3.89
N THR A 88 -16.42 -25.77 3.12
CA THR A 88 -17.59 -26.59 2.74
C THR A 88 -18.14 -26.32 1.35
N SER A 89 -17.81 -25.20 0.69
CA SER A 89 -18.26 -25.01 -0.70
C SER A 89 -17.39 -24.08 -1.52
N THR A 90 -17.20 -24.48 -2.78
CA THR A 90 -16.55 -23.74 -3.85
C THR A 90 -17.37 -22.50 -4.18
N ILE A 91 -16.92 -21.32 -3.75
CA ILE A 91 -17.54 -20.05 -4.15
C ILE A 91 -16.67 -19.45 -5.26
N THR A 92 -17.11 -19.67 -6.50
CA THR A 92 -16.77 -18.88 -7.68
C THR A 92 -17.47 -17.53 -7.60
N GLU A 93 -16.96 -16.62 -6.77
CA GLU A 93 -17.22 -15.19 -6.94
C GLU A 93 -15.87 -14.50 -7.13
N GLN A 94 -15.47 -14.35 -8.39
CA GLN A 94 -14.53 -13.31 -8.78
C GLN A 94 -15.23 -11.96 -8.58
N GLU A 95 -15.31 -11.51 -7.33
CA GLU A 95 -15.51 -10.10 -7.06
C GLU A 95 -14.40 -9.35 -7.80
N ALA A 96 -14.77 -8.41 -8.67
CA ALA A 96 -13.83 -7.66 -9.49
C ALA A 96 -12.93 -6.79 -8.60
N PHE A 97 -11.82 -7.37 -8.15
CA PHE A 97 -10.79 -6.67 -7.41
C PHE A 97 -10.07 -5.70 -8.34
N MET A 98 -9.95 -4.45 -7.93
CA MET A 98 -9.21 -3.45 -8.68
C MET A 98 -7.75 -3.50 -8.27
N ALA A 99 -6.89 -4.09 -9.09
CA ALA A 99 -5.44 -3.91 -8.97
C ALA A 99 -5.07 -2.46 -9.32
N MET A 100 -4.10 -1.89 -8.60
CA MET A 100 -3.61 -0.54 -8.88
C MET A 100 -2.74 -0.54 -10.12
N HIS A 101 -2.91 0.46 -10.98
CA HIS A 101 -2.04 0.69 -12.13
C HIS A 101 -0.71 1.31 -11.68
N ASN A 102 0.39 0.62 -11.99
CA ASN A 102 1.76 1.03 -11.69
C ASN A 102 1.92 1.43 -10.20
N PRO A 103 1.68 0.49 -9.26
CA PRO A 103 1.82 0.80 -7.85
C PRO A 103 3.24 1.36 -7.57
N PRO A 104 3.38 2.41 -6.76
CA PRO A 104 4.69 2.93 -6.37
C PRO A 104 5.46 1.91 -5.52
N HIS A 105 6.79 1.96 -5.56
CA HIS A 105 7.62 1.11 -4.70
C HIS A 105 7.37 1.47 -3.22
N PRO A 106 7.18 0.49 -2.31
CA PRO A 106 6.85 0.78 -0.91
C PRO A 106 7.97 1.55 -0.17
N GLY A 107 9.23 1.39 -0.63
CA GLY A 107 10.36 2.19 -0.14
C GLY A 107 10.19 3.70 -0.36
N GLU A 108 9.47 4.13 -1.41
CA GLU A 108 9.16 5.54 -1.62
C GLU A 108 8.19 6.08 -0.56
N ALA A 109 7.21 5.28 -0.13
CA ALA A 109 6.30 5.65 0.96
C ALA A 109 7.06 5.78 2.28
N LEU A 110 7.99 4.86 2.55
CA LEU A 110 8.85 4.98 3.72
C LEU A 110 9.66 6.30 3.69
N ARG A 111 10.24 6.64 2.55
CA ARG A 111 11.06 7.86 2.37
C ARG A 111 10.26 9.16 2.46
N GLU A 112 9.13 9.23 1.77
CA GLU A 112 8.39 10.47 1.56
C GLU A 112 7.35 10.75 2.65
N ASP A 113 6.89 9.71 3.34
CA ASP A 113 5.75 9.81 4.25
C ASP A 113 6.11 9.46 5.69
N VAL A 114 6.72 8.29 5.87
CA VAL A 114 6.93 7.72 7.20
C VAL A 114 8.11 8.38 7.90
N LEU A 115 9.27 8.49 7.24
CA LEU A 115 10.46 9.10 7.83
C LEU A 115 10.24 10.57 8.25
N PRO A 116 9.67 11.45 7.40
CA PRO A 116 9.43 12.83 7.80
C PRO A 116 8.43 12.93 8.96
N ALA A 117 7.38 12.11 8.95
CA ALA A 117 6.38 12.12 10.01
C ALA A 117 6.90 11.56 11.35
N ALA A 118 7.81 10.59 11.30
CA ALA A 118 8.51 10.07 12.47
C ALA A 118 9.70 10.94 12.92
N GLN A 119 10.01 12.02 12.18
CA GLN A 119 11.17 12.88 12.40
C GLN A 119 12.50 12.11 12.41
N LEU A 120 12.58 11.05 11.60
CA LEU A 120 13.75 10.19 11.50
C LEU A 120 14.58 10.53 10.26
N SER A 121 15.90 10.61 10.45
CA SER A 121 16.82 10.60 9.32
C SER A 121 17.05 9.18 8.83
N VAL A 122 17.44 9.02 7.55
CA VAL A 122 17.81 7.72 6.97
C VAL A 122 18.92 7.04 7.79
N SER A 123 19.95 7.80 8.17
CA SER A 123 21.05 7.29 9.00
C SER A 123 20.60 6.88 10.39
N GLY A 124 19.69 7.66 11.00
CA GLY A 124 19.12 7.36 12.30
C GLY A 124 18.32 6.06 12.29
N LEU A 125 17.42 5.91 11.31
CA LEU A 125 16.65 4.68 11.14
C LEU A 125 17.57 3.49 10.86
N ALA A 126 18.51 3.61 9.92
CA ALA A 126 19.43 2.54 9.56
C ALA A 126 20.17 1.98 10.79
N ARG A 127 20.71 2.87 11.63
CA ARG A 127 21.37 2.49 12.89
C ARG A 127 20.40 1.79 13.84
N HIS A 128 19.18 2.32 13.98
CA HIS A 128 18.18 1.78 14.89
C HIS A 128 17.73 0.35 14.51
N ILE A 129 17.55 0.08 13.21
CA ILE A 129 17.12 -1.24 12.72
C ILE A 129 18.29 -2.17 12.38
N GLY A 130 19.54 -1.77 12.62
CA GLY A 130 20.72 -2.59 12.33
C GLY A 130 20.98 -2.84 10.85
N TYR A 131 20.68 -1.86 9.98
CA TYR A 131 21.00 -1.87 8.55
C TYR A 131 22.12 -0.87 8.24
N SER A 132 22.88 -1.11 7.16
CA SER A 132 23.75 -0.06 6.64
C SER A 132 22.91 1.06 6.01
N ARG A 133 23.35 2.31 6.16
CA ARG A 133 22.69 3.46 5.50
C ARG A 133 22.61 3.25 3.99
N GLY A 134 23.64 2.66 3.38
CA GLY A 134 23.69 2.37 1.96
C GLY A 134 22.56 1.44 1.52
N GLN A 135 22.46 0.26 2.14
CA GLN A 135 21.40 -0.72 1.86
C GLN A 135 20.00 -0.13 2.05
N LEU A 136 19.77 0.57 3.17
CA LEU A 136 18.47 1.19 3.42
C LEU A 136 18.15 2.26 2.36
N SER A 137 19.13 3.09 1.98
CA SER A 137 18.97 4.09 0.92
C SER A 137 18.61 3.46 -0.42
N THR A 138 19.19 2.32 -0.77
CA THR A 138 18.85 1.61 -2.02
C THR A 138 17.37 1.22 -2.06
N VAL A 139 16.84 0.71 -0.95
CA VAL A 139 15.42 0.36 -0.80
C VAL A 139 14.52 1.60 -0.84
N LEU A 140 14.87 2.66 -0.10
CA LEU A 140 14.10 3.92 -0.03
C LEU A 140 13.99 4.65 -1.38
N ASN A 141 14.94 4.39 -2.29
CA ASN A 141 14.95 4.94 -3.63
C ASN A 141 14.39 3.97 -4.68
N GLY A 142 13.75 2.87 -4.26
CA GLY A 142 13.12 1.90 -5.17
C GLY A 142 14.10 1.09 -6.01
N ARG A 143 15.38 1.04 -5.63
CA ARG A 143 16.42 0.28 -6.35
C ARG A 143 16.62 -1.14 -5.80
N ALA A 144 16.01 -1.45 -4.66
CA ALA A 144 16.02 -2.76 -4.04
C ALA A 144 14.67 -3.00 -3.35
N ALA A 145 14.19 -4.25 -3.38
CA ALA A 145 12.94 -4.63 -2.74
C ALA A 145 13.03 -4.54 -1.21
N ILE A 146 11.90 -4.30 -0.56
CA ILE A 146 11.76 -4.52 0.88
C ILE A 146 11.75 -6.03 1.14
N SER A 147 12.77 -6.51 1.86
CA SER A 147 12.83 -7.92 2.30
C SER A 147 11.91 -8.17 3.51
N ALA A 148 11.59 -9.44 3.78
CA ALA A 148 10.84 -9.83 4.97
C ALA A 148 11.51 -9.41 6.29
N ASP A 149 12.85 -9.52 6.37
CA ASP A 149 13.61 -9.05 7.53
C ASP A 149 13.49 -7.53 7.73
N LEU A 150 13.66 -6.75 6.65
CA LEU A 150 13.49 -5.30 6.73
C LEU A 150 12.06 -4.92 7.15
N ALA A 151 11.06 -5.53 6.53
CA ALA A 151 9.65 -5.31 6.87
C ALA A 151 9.37 -5.60 8.35
N HIS A 152 9.87 -6.73 8.87
CA HIS A 152 9.69 -7.09 10.27
C HIS A 152 10.36 -6.09 11.22
N ARG A 153 11.56 -5.62 10.89
CA ARG A 153 12.27 -4.61 11.70
C ARG A 153 11.58 -3.25 11.68
N LEU A 154 10.98 -2.86 10.56
CA LEU A 154 10.15 -1.65 10.48
C LEU A 154 8.92 -1.76 11.38
N GLU A 155 8.30 -2.94 11.45
CA GLU A 155 7.18 -3.21 12.35
C GLU A 155 7.60 -3.15 13.83
N LEU A 156 8.72 -3.78 14.19
CA LEU A 156 9.29 -3.68 15.54
C LEU A 156 9.63 -2.24 15.93
N ALA A 157 10.01 -1.40 14.95
CA ALA A 157 10.26 0.03 15.16
C ALA A 157 8.98 0.89 15.21
N GLY A 158 7.80 0.30 15.07
CA GLY A 158 6.51 1.01 15.07
C GLY A 158 6.27 1.85 13.80
N LEU A 159 6.92 1.51 12.69
CA LEU A 159 6.84 2.28 11.43
C LEU A 159 5.81 1.73 10.43
N GLY A 160 4.97 0.78 10.87
CA GLY A 160 3.91 0.15 10.07
C GLY A 160 4.01 -1.37 10.10
N ASN A 161 3.00 -2.06 9.59
CA ASN A 161 2.92 -3.51 9.64
C ASN A 161 3.80 -4.19 8.56
N ALA A 162 4.50 -5.29 8.90
CA ALA A 162 5.39 -5.98 7.97
C ALA A 162 4.65 -6.69 6.85
N ARG A 163 3.51 -7.32 7.14
CA ARG A 163 2.67 -7.97 6.13
C ARG A 163 2.17 -6.95 5.11
N GLN A 164 1.80 -5.76 5.56
CA GLN A 164 1.42 -4.66 4.69
C GLN A 164 2.58 -4.27 3.75
N TYR A 165 3.79 -4.06 4.26
CA TYR A 165 4.96 -3.77 3.42
C TYR A 165 5.24 -4.86 2.39
N LEU A 166 5.15 -6.14 2.77
CA LEU A 166 5.37 -7.25 1.87
C LEU A 166 4.28 -7.37 0.80
N ALA A 167 3.03 -7.09 1.15
CA ALA A 167 1.94 -7.06 0.18
C ALA A 167 2.09 -5.89 -0.81
N GLU A 168 2.52 -4.71 -0.34
CA GLU A 168 2.84 -3.56 -1.20
C GLU A 168 4.00 -3.90 -2.14
N GLN A 169 5.06 -4.56 -1.64
CA GLN A 169 6.20 -5.00 -2.45
C GLN A 169 5.79 -6.02 -3.50
N ALA A 170 4.99 -7.03 -3.14
CA ALA A 170 4.51 -8.04 -4.08
C ALA A 170 3.66 -7.43 -5.21
N ALA A 171 2.82 -6.44 -4.88
CA ALA A 171 2.04 -5.72 -5.89
C ALA A 171 2.94 -4.92 -6.86
N TYR A 172 3.98 -4.26 -6.33
CA TYR A 172 5.01 -3.60 -7.14
C TYR A 172 5.74 -4.59 -8.05
N ASP A 173 6.31 -5.65 -7.46
CA ASP A 173 7.12 -6.63 -8.18
C ASP A 173 6.30 -7.34 -9.27
N LEU A 174 5.05 -7.69 -8.99
CA LEU A 174 4.15 -8.30 -9.97
C LEU A 174 3.88 -7.34 -11.14
N TRP A 175 3.59 -6.07 -10.87
CA TRP A 175 3.39 -5.09 -11.94
C TRP A 175 4.67 -4.90 -12.79
N GLN A 176 5.85 -4.78 -12.17
CA GLN A 176 7.11 -4.71 -12.91
C GLN A 176 7.36 -5.97 -13.74
N ALA A 177 7.08 -7.14 -13.17
CA ALA A 177 7.21 -8.40 -13.86
C ALA A 177 6.24 -8.48 -15.04
N GLU A 178 4.99 -8.04 -14.94
CA GLU A 178 4.04 -8.05 -16.06
C GLU A 178 4.48 -7.16 -17.23
N HIS A 179 5.24 -6.10 -16.96
CA HIS A 179 5.62 -5.09 -17.95
C HIS A 179 7.04 -5.28 -18.53
N ARG A 180 7.82 -6.23 -18.02
CA ARG A 180 9.09 -6.63 -18.65
C ARG A 180 8.86 -7.68 -19.73
N GLU A 181 9.80 -7.79 -20.66
CA GLU A 181 9.76 -8.85 -21.66
C GLU A 181 9.93 -10.23 -21.01
N HIS A 182 9.12 -11.19 -21.46
CA HIS A 182 9.21 -12.59 -21.03
C HIS A 182 9.55 -13.50 -22.20
N PRO A 183 10.27 -14.60 -21.96
CA PRO A 183 10.35 -15.67 -22.95
C PRO A 183 8.94 -16.22 -23.25
N ARG A 184 8.75 -16.80 -24.43
CA ARG A 184 7.50 -17.48 -24.78
C ARG A 184 7.34 -18.73 -23.89
N ILE A 185 6.41 -18.67 -22.95
CA ILE A 185 6.11 -19.77 -22.02
C ILE A 185 4.75 -20.38 -22.43
N ALA A 186 4.74 -21.62 -22.88
CA ALA A 186 3.51 -22.36 -23.13
C ALA A 186 2.90 -22.85 -21.81
N ARG A 187 1.56 -22.79 -21.70
CA ARG A 187 0.86 -23.35 -20.53
C ARG A 187 1.04 -24.87 -20.49
N LEU A 188 1.52 -25.37 -19.35
CA LEU A 188 1.63 -26.82 -19.13
C LEU A 188 0.23 -27.44 -19.09
N GLN A 189 0.05 -28.52 -19.87
CA GLN A 189 -1.12 -29.37 -19.77
C GLN A 189 -0.87 -30.34 -18.62
N LEU A 190 -1.58 -30.14 -17.50
CA LEU A 190 -1.49 -31.03 -16.34
C LEU A 190 -2.54 -32.13 -16.54
N ALA A 191 -2.11 -33.40 -16.41
CA ALA A 191 -2.96 -34.59 -16.54
C ALA A 191 -3.80 -34.85 -15.30
#